data_AF-A0AAD4PD25-F1
#
_entry.id   AF-A0AAD4PD25-F1
#
_cell.length_a   1.000
_cell.length_b   1.000
_cell.length_c   1.000
_cell.angle_alpha   90.00
_cell.angle_beta   90.00
_cell.angle_gamma   90.00
#
_symmetry.space_group_name_H-M   'P 1'
#
loop_
_entity.id
_entity.type
_entity.pdbx_description
1 polymer ?
#
loop_
_entity_poly.entity_id
_entity_poly.type
_entity_poly.pdbx_seq_one_letter_code
_entity_poly.pdbx_strand_id
1 'polypeptide(L)'
;MSLQHQTEEEVKLAALAISFNIRLRSADMPVPMQERALRHARALLDAAAHRRPNPTLLARSLKKEFDSVYGPAWHCVAGKSFGSFVTHSPGGFVYFSVDSFSFLLFKTEVHVLPH
;
A
#
# COMPACT_ATOMS: atom_id res chain seq x y z
N MET A 1 23.00 -14.23 10.97
CA MET A 1 21.63 -14.80 10.87
C MET A 1 20.59 -13.76 10.45
N SER A 2 20.75 -12.49 10.80
CA SER A 2 19.80 -11.39 10.47
C SER A 2 19.79 -10.99 8.97
N LEU A 3 20.96 -10.93 8.31
CA LEU A 3 21.03 -10.52 6.90
C LEU A 3 20.40 -11.54 5.92
N GLN A 4 20.58 -12.84 6.18
CA GLN A 4 20.04 -13.90 5.33
C GLN A 4 18.51 -13.94 5.34
N HIS A 5 17.89 -13.74 6.50
CA HIS A 5 16.43 -13.72 6.62
C HIS A 5 15.82 -12.49 5.90
N GLN A 6 16.47 -11.34 6.02
CA GLN A 6 16.00 -10.12 5.38
C GLN A 6 16.05 -10.21 3.85
N THR A 7 17.11 -10.80 3.29
CA THR A 7 17.19 -11.07 1.85
C THR A 7 16.12 -12.06 1.38
N GLU A 8 15.77 -13.06 2.18
CA GLU A 8 14.74 -14.03 1.81
C GLU A 8 13.34 -13.40 1.74
N GLU A 9 12.98 -12.53 2.68
CA GLU A 9 11.71 -11.81 2.69
C GLU A 9 11.59 -10.85 1.50
N GLU A 10 12.67 -10.14 1.17
CA GLU A 10 12.72 -9.26 0.00
C GLU A 10 12.56 -10.04 -1.32
N VAL A 11 13.18 -11.23 -1.42
CA VAL A 11 13.01 -12.12 -2.58
C VAL A 11 11.57 -12.62 -2.70
N LYS A 12 10.94 -13.02 -1.59
CA LYS A 12 9.53 -13.43 -1.56
C LYS A 12 8.61 -12.28 -1.99
N LEU A 13 8.87 -11.08 -1.51
CA LEU A 13 8.11 -9.89 -1.89
C LEU A 13 8.26 -9.57 -3.38
N ALA A 14 9.48 -9.66 -3.92
CA ALA A 14 9.73 -9.44 -5.34
C ALA A 14 9.00 -10.49 -6.21
N ALA A 15 9.07 -11.78 -5.83
CA ALA A 15 8.35 -12.85 -6.50
C ALA A 15 6.84 -12.63 -6.49
N LEU A 16 6.29 -12.20 -5.35
CA LEU A 16 4.88 -11.85 -5.22
C LEU A 16 4.51 -10.67 -6.13
N ALA A 17 5.30 -9.60 -6.11
CA ALA A 17 5.06 -8.43 -6.94
C ALA A 17 5.01 -8.80 -8.43
N ILE A 18 5.95 -9.64 -8.89
CA ILE A 18 5.97 -10.15 -10.26
C ILE A 18 4.70 -10.96 -10.55
N SER A 19 4.34 -11.90 -9.66
CA SER A 19 3.17 -12.77 -9.87
C SER A 19 1.84 -12.02 -9.98
N PHE A 20 1.74 -10.87 -9.30
CA PHE A 20 0.52 -10.05 -9.26
C PHE A 20 0.52 -8.90 -10.27
N ASN A 21 1.52 -8.83 -11.15
CA ASN A 21 1.75 -7.72 -12.07
C ASN A 21 1.81 -6.36 -11.34
N ILE A 22 2.55 -6.36 -10.23
CA ILE A 22 2.76 -5.21 -9.37
C ILE A 22 4.14 -4.63 -9.62
N ARG A 23 4.20 -3.32 -9.80
CA ARG A 23 5.44 -2.57 -9.82
C ARG A 23 5.54 -1.71 -8.57
N LEU A 24 6.31 -2.19 -7.60
CA LEU A 24 6.71 -1.42 -6.43
C LEU A 24 7.62 -0.26 -6.88
N ARG A 25 7.31 0.96 -6.45
CA ARG A 25 8.04 2.17 -6.87
C ARG A 25 8.91 2.71 -5.74
N SER A 26 8.34 2.82 -4.54
CA SER A 26 9.04 3.29 -3.35
C SER A 26 8.29 2.81 -2.11
N ALA A 27 9.01 2.49 -1.05
CA ALA A 27 8.44 2.07 0.23
C ALA A 27 9.45 2.30 1.34
N ASP A 28 8.98 2.67 2.53
CA ASP A 28 9.79 2.69 3.75
C ASP A 28 9.23 1.75 4.85
N MET A 29 8.03 1.20 4.64
CA MET A 29 7.38 0.29 5.57
C MET A 29 8.02 -1.12 5.55
N PRO A 30 7.91 -1.91 6.64
CA PRO A 30 8.44 -3.28 6.70
C PRO A 30 7.86 -4.21 5.63
N VAL A 31 8.65 -5.20 5.18
CA VAL A 31 8.25 -6.17 4.13
C VAL A 31 6.88 -6.83 4.38
N PRO A 32 6.53 -7.30 5.60
CA PRO A 32 5.21 -7.87 5.85
C PRO A 32 4.06 -6.88 5.62
N MET A 33 4.30 -5.59 5.86
CA MET A 33 3.32 -4.53 5.64
C MET A 33 3.18 -4.22 4.14
N GLN A 34 4.30 -4.21 3.40
CA GLN A 34 4.28 -4.09 1.94
C GLN A 34 3.48 -5.25 1.33
N GLU A 35 3.78 -6.48 1.74
CA GLU A 35 3.07 -7.68 1.27
C GLU A 35 1.55 -7.57 1.48
N ARG A 36 1.11 -7.12 2.67
CA ARG A 36 -0.32 -6.89 2.95
C ARG A 36 -0.91 -5.84 2.01
N ALA A 37 -0.25 -4.72 1.79
CA ALA A 37 -0.71 -3.69 0.85
C ALA A 37 -0.88 -4.25 -0.57
N LEU A 38 0.12 -5.00 -1.05
CA LEU A 38 0.15 -5.57 -2.39
C LEU A 38 -0.96 -6.62 -2.59
N ARG A 39 -1.10 -7.55 -1.63
CA ARG A 39 -2.15 -8.59 -1.66
C ARG A 39 -3.54 -7.97 -1.64
N HIS A 40 -3.77 -6.99 -0.76
CA HIS A 40 -5.08 -6.36 -0.62
C HIS A 40 -5.47 -5.58 -1.87
N ALA A 41 -4.53 -4.81 -2.45
CA ALA A 41 -4.77 -4.08 -3.69
C ALA A 41 -5.08 -5.00 -4.86
N ARG A 42 -4.35 -6.12 -5.00
CA ARG A 42 -4.62 -7.14 -6.03
C ARG A 42 -6.02 -7.74 -5.86
N ALA A 43 -6.36 -8.20 -4.66
CA ALA A 43 -7.66 -8.77 -4.37
C ALA A 43 -8.82 -7.79 -4.67
N LEU A 44 -8.64 -6.50 -4.37
CA LEU A 44 -9.64 -5.48 -4.67
C LEU A 44 -9.85 -5.25 -6.17
N LEU A 45 -8.77 -5.30 -6.95
CA LEU A 45 -8.86 -5.18 -8.41
C LEU A 45 -9.47 -6.43 -9.05
N ASP A 46 -9.11 -7.62 -8.58
CA ASP A 46 -9.68 -8.89 -9.04
C ASP A 46 -11.19 -8.95 -8.75
N ALA A 47 -11.62 -8.54 -7.55
CA ALA A 47 -13.05 -8.42 -7.19
C ALA A 47 -13.80 -7.35 -7.99
N ALA A 48 -13.07 -6.41 -8.60
CA ALA A 48 -13.62 -5.40 -9.48
C ALA A 48 -13.51 -5.79 -10.96
N ALA A 49 -12.93 -6.93 -11.34
CA ALA A 49 -12.62 -7.27 -12.74
C ALA A 49 -13.84 -7.26 -13.68
N HIS A 50 -15.03 -7.60 -13.17
CA HIS A 50 -16.28 -7.60 -13.94
C HIS A 50 -16.97 -6.23 -14.04
N ARG A 51 -16.37 -5.18 -13.47
CA ARG A 51 -16.89 -3.81 -13.48
C ARG A 51 -15.78 -2.79 -13.67
N ARG A 52 -16.11 -1.54 -13.96
CA ARG A 52 -15.10 -0.48 -13.97
C ARG A 52 -14.63 -0.23 -12.52
N PRO A 53 -13.34 -0.41 -12.18
CA PRO A 53 -12.88 -0.16 -10.82
C PRO A 53 -13.05 1.33 -10.48
N ASN A 54 -13.65 1.61 -9.32
CA ASN A 54 -13.81 2.97 -8.82
C ASN A 54 -12.59 3.31 -7.93
N PRO A 55 -11.73 4.27 -8.32
CA PRO A 55 -10.52 4.60 -7.57
C PRO A 55 -10.81 5.02 -6.12
N THR A 56 -11.90 5.75 -5.88
CA THR A 56 -12.31 6.17 -4.54
C THR A 56 -12.64 4.98 -3.64
N LEU A 57 -13.30 3.93 -4.19
CA LEU A 57 -13.58 2.72 -3.44
C LEU A 57 -12.31 1.92 -3.13
N LEU A 58 -11.39 1.85 -4.09
CA LEU A 58 -10.10 1.17 -3.92
C LEU A 58 -9.27 1.86 -2.82
N ALA A 59 -9.11 3.18 -2.89
CA ALA A 59 -8.40 3.97 -1.91
C ALA A 59 -9.03 3.85 -0.51
N ARG A 60 -10.36 3.98 -0.42
CA ARG A 60 -11.08 3.84 0.85
C ARG A 60 -10.89 2.45 1.47
N SER A 61 -10.89 1.41 0.66
CA SER A 61 -10.72 0.03 1.14
C SER A 61 -9.32 -0.21 1.71
N LEU A 62 -8.26 0.24 1.01
CA LEU A 62 -6.88 0.16 1.50
C LEU A 62 -6.68 0.98 2.78
N LYS A 63 -7.19 2.22 2.80
CA LYS A 63 -7.17 3.07 4.00
C LYS A 63 -7.81 2.36 5.20
N LYS A 64 -9.02 1.83 5.02
CA LYS A 64 -9.78 1.17 6.09
C LYS A 64 -9.05 -0.06 6.62
N GLU A 65 -8.50 -0.89 5.75
CA GLU A 65 -7.70 -2.06 6.12
C GLU A 65 -6.52 -1.64 7.02
N PHE A 66 -5.77 -0.63 6.59
CA PHE A 66 -4.58 -0.21 7.31
C PHE A 66 -4.87 0.54 8.62
N ASP A 67 -5.92 1.38 8.66
CA ASP A 67 -6.40 1.96 9.92
C ASP A 67 -6.81 0.87 10.91
N SER A 68 -7.48 -0.19 10.45
CA SER A 68 -7.94 -1.28 11.30
C SER A 68 -6.79 -2.13 11.83
N VAL A 69 -5.76 -2.36 11.02
CA VAL A 69 -4.67 -3.29 11.36
C VAL A 69 -3.50 -2.58 12.07
N TYR A 70 -3.19 -1.34 11.70
CA TYR A 70 -1.99 -0.62 12.14
C TYR A 70 -2.31 0.68 12.89
N GLY A 71 -3.59 0.93 13.17
CA GLY A 71 -4.08 2.13 13.85
C GLY A 71 -4.08 3.37 12.95
N PRO A 72 -5.01 4.31 13.19
CA PRO A 72 -5.10 5.55 12.43
C PRO A 72 -3.87 6.47 12.64
N ALA A 73 -3.63 7.46 11.78
CA ALA A 73 -4.41 7.82 10.59
C ALA A 73 -3.66 7.50 9.29
N TRP A 74 -4.16 6.52 8.54
CA TRP A 74 -3.71 6.22 7.20
C TRP A 74 -4.46 7.03 6.16
N HIS A 75 -3.79 7.29 5.04
CA HIS A 75 -4.32 7.95 3.86
C HIS A 75 -3.97 7.13 2.64
N CYS A 76 -4.89 7.07 1.67
CA CYS A 76 -4.65 6.38 0.42
C CYS A 76 -5.14 7.22 -0.76
N VAL A 77 -4.31 7.29 -1.80
CA VAL A 77 -4.64 7.85 -3.10
C VAL A 77 -4.55 6.71 -4.11
N ALA A 78 -5.59 6.55 -4.93
CA ALA A 78 -5.61 5.57 -6.00
C ALA A 78 -6.10 6.23 -7.30
N GLY A 79 -5.49 5.86 -8.42
CA GLY A 79 -5.88 6.40 -9.73
C GLY A 79 -4.96 5.94 -10.85
N LYS A 80 -5.36 6.17 -12.10
CA LYS A 80 -4.52 5.84 -13.27
C LYS A 80 -3.35 6.81 -13.45
N SER A 81 -3.51 8.04 -12.97
CA SER A 81 -2.50 9.08 -12.97
C SER A 81 -2.80 10.07 -11.84
N PHE A 82 -1.78 10.45 -11.08
CA PHE A 82 -1.83 11.50 -10.07
C PHE A 82 -0.42 12.02 -9.80
N GLY A 83 -0.33 13.27 -9.33
CA GLY A 83 0.84 13.82 -8.69
C GLY A 83 0.61 13.93 -7.19
N SER A 84 1.68 13.78 -6.39
CA SER A 84 1.60 13.89 -4.93
C SER A 84 2.89 14.48 -4.37
N PHE A 85 2.75 15.37 -3.39
CA PHE A 85 3.87 15.87 -2.58
C PHE A 85 3.39 15.84 -1.12
N VAL A 86 3.81 14.82 -0.38
CA VAL A 86 3.24 14.52 0.95
C VAL A 86 4.36 14.33 1.98
N THR A 87 4.10 14.80 3.18
CA THR A 87 4.86 14.44 4.38
C THR A 87 4.15 13.30 5.08
N HIS A 88 4.89 12.28 5.49
CA HIS A 88 4.37 11.07 6.12
C HIS A 88 5.23 10.66 7.30
N SER A 89 4.65 9.87 8.18
CA SER A 89 5.37 9.26 9.30
C SER A 89 6.35 8.19 8.79
N PRO A 90 7.57 8.09 9.36
CA PRO A 90 8.53 7.06 8.98
C PRO A 90 7.99 5.64 9.13
N GLY A 91 8.35 4.75 8.20
CA GLY A 91 7.97 3.34 8.21
C GLY A 91 6.50 3.09 7.84
N GLY A 92 5.82 4.10 7.32
CA GLY A 92 4.39 4.10 7.08
C GLY A 92 4.02 4.40 5.63
N PHE A 93 4.92 4.27 4.65
CA PHE A 93 4.74 4.71 3.27
C PHE A 93 5.02 3.61 2.25
N VAL A 94 4.15 3.53 1.24
CA VAL A 94 4.33 2.70 0.04
C VAL A 94 3.67 3.35 -1.18
N TYR A 95 4.39 3.32 -2.29
CA TYR A 95 3.94 3.71 -3.62
C TYR A 95 4.18 2.56 -4.60
N PHE A 96 3.12 2.10 -5.25
CA PHE A 96 3.17 0.99 -6.20
C PHE A 96 2.07 1.10 -7.25
N SER A 97 2.18 0.32 -8.32
CA SER A 97 1.11 0.18 -9.31
C SER A 97 0.73 -1.27 -9.52
N VAL A 98 -0.56 -1.52 -9.74
CA VAL A 98 -1.12 -2.82 -10.14
C VAL A 98 -1.89 -2.59 -11.44
N ASP A 99 -1.49 -3.29 -12.50
CA ASP A 99 -2.01 -3.08 -13.85
C ASP A 99 -1.96 -1.59 -14.28
N SER A 100 -3.13 -0.95 -14.47
CA SER A 100 -3.25 0.46 -14.88
C SER A 100 -3.50 1.43 -13.72
N PHE A 101 -3.52 0.96 -12.48
CA PHE A 101 -3.78 1.78 -11.30
C PHE A 101 -2.51 1.93 -10.46
N SER A 102 -2.26 3.17 -10.05
CA SER A 102 -1.26 3.52 -9.06
C SER A 102 -1.92 3.69 -7.70
N PHE A 103 -1.19 3.35 -6.64
CA PHE A 103 -1.60 3.42 -5.23
C PHE A 103 -0.50 4.08 -4.41
N LEU A 104 -0.86 5.13 -3.70
CA LEU A 104 -0.03 5.78 -2.70
C LEU A 104 -0.72 5.60 -1.35
N LEU A 105 -0.08 4.91 -0.42
CA LEU A 105 -0.61 4.64 0.91
C LEU A 105 0.41 5.12 1.93
N PHE A 106 -0.01 6.02 2.82
CA PHE A 106 0.89 6.63 3.79
C PHE A 106 0.22 6.91 5.14
N LYS A 107 0.98 6.82 6.23
CA LYS A 107 0.55 7.18 7.59
C LYS A 107 0.93 8.61 7.93
N THR A 108 0.08 9.28 8.71
CA THR A 108 0.36 10.60 9.30
C THR A 108 0.23 10.55 10.82
N GLU A 109 1.00 11.40 11.51
CA GLU A 109 0.79 11.65 12.93
C GLU A 109 -0.43 12.55 13.15
N VAL A 110 -1.28 12.16 14.10
CA VAL A 110 -2.41 12.97 14.54
C VAL A 110 -2.17 13.31 16.00
N HIS A 111 -1.83 14.57 16.26
CA HIS A 111 -1.81 15.10 17.62
C HIS A 111 -3.23 15.53 17.99
N VAL A 112 -3.87 14.75 18.85
CA VAL A 112 -5.09 15.19 19.52
C VAL A 112 -4.71 16.24 20.56
N LEU A 113 -5.24 17.45 20.40
CA LEU A 113 -5.10 18.49 21.42
C LEU A 113 -5.92 18.09 22.65
N PRO A 114 -5.36 18.15 23.87
CA PRO A 114 -6.16 17.98 25.08
C PRO A 114 -7.23 19.09 25.14
N HIS A 115 -8.47 18.69 25.45
CA HIS A 115 -9.56 19.62 25.77
C HIS A 115 -9.45 20.13 27.21
#